data_AF-A0A3D5MGI0-F1
#
_entry.id   AF-A0A3D5MGI0-F1
#
_cell.length_a   1.000
_cell.length_b   1.000
_cell.length_c   1.000
_cell.angle_alpha   90.00
_cell.angle_beta   90.00
_cell.angle_gamma   90.00
#
_symmetry.space_group_name_H-M   'P 1'
#
loop_
_entity.id
_entity.type
_entity.pdbx_description
1 polymer ?
#
loop_
_entity_poly.entity_id
_entity_poly.type
_entity_poly.pdbx_seq_one_letter_code
_entity_poly.pdbx_strand_id
1 'polypeptide(L)'
;MSRILGVLGGMGPAATVAFLARVQALTPATADEDHVRVIADINPQVPNRHTQPEAAGQALGQMAQALKTAGAQVLAMPCNTAHAHADAIRAASLPFIDMVAETARAAAGTDARRVGVLATPGG
;
A
#
# COMPACT_ATOMS: atom_id res chain seq x y z
N MET A 1 0.60 -2.56 22.17
CA MET A 1 0.73 -3.57 21.10
C MET A 1 0.66 -2.86 19.76
N SER A 2 1.57 -3.18 18.83
CA SER A 2 1.54 -2.66 17.46
C SER A 2 0.34 -3.25 16.69
N ARG A 3 -0.22 -2.48 15.75
CA ARG A 3 -1.29 -2.97 14.86
C ARG A 3 -0.69 -3.96 13.84
N ILE A 4 -1.45 -4.97 13.44
CA ILE A 4 -1.06 -5.89 12.36
C ILE A 4 -1.22 -5.18 11.01
N LEU A 5 -0.13 -5.04 10.26
CA LEU A 5 -0.11 -4.41 8.95
C LEU A 5 -0.48 -5.41 7.86
N GLY A 6 -1.55 -5.13 7.11
CA GLY A 6 -1.89 -5.80 5.86
C GLY A 6 -1.30 -5.05 4.66
N VAL A 7 -0.56 -5.74 3.79
CA VAL A 7 0.03 -5.14 2.58
C VAL A 7 -0.63 -5.73 1.35
N LEU A 8 -1.36 -4.90 0.60
CA LEU A 8 -1.86 -5.22 -0.74
C LEU A 8 -0.72 -5.01 -1.74
N GLY A 9 -0.03 -6.08 -2.10
CA GLY A 9 1.13 -6.06 -2.98
C GLY A 9 0.89 -6.70 -4.35
N GLY A 10 1.96 -6.80 -5.15
CA GLY A 10 1.92 -7.45 -6.46
C GLY A 10 1.80 -6.51 -7.67
N MET A 11 1.70 -5.19 -7.46
CA MET A 11 1.58 -4.19 -8.54
C MET A 11 2.77 -3.21 -8.62
N GLY A 12 4.03 -3.64 -8.75
CA GLY A 12 4.52 -5.00 -9.04
C GLY A 12 5.13 -5.72 -7.83
N PRO A 13 5.46 -7.02 -7.95
CA PRO A 13 6.06 -7.80 -6.85
C PRO A 13 7.35 -7.18 -6.29
N ALA A 14 8.23 -6.66 -7.17
CA ALA A 14 9.48 -6.03 -6.76
C ALA A 14 9.25 -4.79 -5.88
N ALA A 15 8.23 -3.97 -6.19
CA ALA A 15 7.88 -2.81 -5.37
C ALA A 15 7.39 -3.22 -3.98
N THR A 16 6.64 -4.34 -3.89
CA THR A 16 6.20 -4.89 -2.60
C THR A 16 7.38 -5.37 -1.76
N VAL A 17 8.32 -6.12 -2.34
CA VAL A 17 9.52 -6.56 -1.61
C VAL A 17 10.35 -5.36 -1.14
N ALA A 18 10.55 -4.35 -2.00
CA ALA A 18 11.25 -3.13 -1.63
C ALA A 18 10.54 -2.37 -0.49
N PHE A 19 9.21 -2.31 -0.51
CA PHE A 19 8.42 -1.73 0.57
C PHE A 19 8.62 -2.48 1.88
N LEU A 20 8.51 -3.81 1.88
CA LEU A 20 8.70 -4.64 3.07
C LEU A 20 10.12 -4.50 3.65
N ALA A 21 11.14 -4.44 2.79
CA ALA A 21 12.51 -4.17 3.22
C ALA A 21 12.64 -2.79 3.91
N ARG A 22 11.94 -1.76 3.41
CA ARG A 22 11.92 -0.44 4.06
C ARG A 22 11.17 -0.46 5.38
N VAL A 23 10.04 -1.18 5.48
CA VAL A 23 9.31 -1.34 6.75
C VAL A 23 10.22 -1.98 7.79
N GLN A 24 10.93 -3.06 7.43
CA GLN A 24 11.88 -3.71 8.33
C GLN A 24 13.03 -2.78 8.73
N ALA A 25 13.69 -2.12 7.77
CA ALA A 25 14.83 -1.25 8.04
C ALA A 25 14.50 0.03 8.82
N LEU A 26 13.28 0.54 8.69
CA LEU A 26 12.82 1.76 9.36
C LEU A 26 12.06 1.49 10.66
N THR A 27 11.83 0.22 11.03
CA THR A 27 11.25 -0.11 12.33
C THR A 27 12.35 0.01 13.40
N PRO A 28 12.16 0.84 14.44
CA PRO A 28 13.08 0.89 15.56
C PRO A 28 12.94 -0.40 16.38
N ALA A 29 13.81 -1.37 16.09
CA ALA A 29 13.81 -2.70 16.68
C ALA A 29 15.22 -3.05 17.18
N THR A 30 15.28 -3.77 18.31
CA THR A 30 16.52 -4.31 18.88
C THR A 30 16.57 -5.84 18.86
N ALA A 31 15.41 -6.47 18.71
CA ALA A 31 15.21 -7.91 18.51
C ALA A 31 14.10 -8.18 17.49
N ASP A 32 13.94 -9.43 17.06
CA ASP A 32 12.98 -9.81 16.01
C ASP A 32 11.53 -9.53 16.43
N GLU A 33 11.18 -9.76 17.70
CA GLU A 33 9.84 -9.53 18.25
C GLU A 33 9.44 -8.05 18.37
N ASP A 34 10.39 -7.12 18.23
CA ASP A 34 10.12 -5.69 18.20
C ASP A 34 9.55 -5.23 16.85
N HIS A 35 9.69 -6.05 15.79
CA HIS A 35 9.25 -5.68 14.45
C HIS A 35 7.72 -5.63 14.30
N VAL A 36 7.27 -4.83 13.34
CA VAL A 36 5.86 -4.77 12.96
C VAL A 36 5.43 -6.12 12.38
N ARG A 37 4.39 -6.74 12.93
CA ARG A 37 3.77 -7.93 12.32
C ARG A 37 3.10 -7.55 11.01
N VAL A 38 3.51 -8.19 9.92
CA VAL A 38 2.98 -7.94 8.57
C VAL A 38 2.32 -9.20 8.00
N ILE A 39 1.18 -9.03 7.34
CA ILE A 39 0.56 -10.01 6.44
C ILE A 39 0.59 -9.38 5.05
N ALA A 40 1.35 -9.97 4.14
CA ALA A 40 1.47 -9.46 2.77
C ALA A 40 0.77 -10.40 1.79
N ASP A 41 -0.14 -9.86 1.00
CA ASP A 41 -0.69 -10.54 -0.18
C ASP A 41 0.04 -9.99 -1.41
N ILE A 42 0.94 -10.78 -1.98
CA ILE A 42 1.72 -10.40 -3.17
C ILE A 42 1.06 -11.03 -4.39
N ASN A 43 0.05 -10.35 -4.94
CA ASN A 43 -0.80 -10.85 -6.00
C ASN A 43 -0.53 -10.13 -7.35
N PRO A 44 0.35 -10.65 -8.22
CA PRO A 44 0.56 -10.07 -9.55
C PRO A 44 -0.59 -10.34 -10.53
N GLN A 45 -1.60 -11.13 -10.15
CA GLN A 45 -2.79 -11.38 -10.98
C GLN A 45 -3.83 -10.26 -10.89
N VAL A 46 -3.62 -9.23 -10.05
CA VAL A 46 -4.44 -8.01 -10.08
C VAL A 46 -4.42 -7.43 -11.50
N PRO A 47 -5.59 -7.28 -12.16
CA PRO A 47 -5.67 -6.74 -13.51
C PRO A 47 -4.95 -5.40 -13.65
N ASN A 48 -4.54 -5.08 -14.88
CA ASN A 48 -3.86 -3.83 -15.14
C ASN A 48 -4.79 -2.64 -14.82
N ARG A 49 -4.33 -1.73 -13.95
CA ARG A 49 -5.12 -0.62 -13.41
C ARG A 49 -5.54 0.39 -14.48
N HIS A 50 -4.80 0.49 -15.58
CA HIS A 50 -5.09 1.41 -16.67
C HIS A 50 -6.05 0.81 -17.69
N THR A 51 -5.84 -0.46 -18.08
CA THR A 51 -6.62 -1.08 -19.16
C THR A 51 -7.86 -1.82 -18.67
N GLN A 52 -7.90 -2.20 -17.40
CA GLN A 52 -9.01 -2.95 -16.78
C GLN A 52 -9.33 -2.40 -15.37
N PRO A 53 -9.69 -1.10 -15.26
CA PRO A 53 -9.84 -0.42 -13.97
C PRO A 53 -10.91 -1.04 -13.05
N GLU A 54 -12.04 -1.47 -13.61
CA GLU A 54 -13.12 -2.08 -12.81
C GLU A 54 -12.69 -3.42 -12.21
N ALA A 55 -12.12 -4.30 -13.03
CA ALA A 55 -11.62 -5.60 -12.58
C ALA A 55 -10.46 -5.45 -11.60
N ALA A 56 -9.59 -4.45 -11.78
CA ALA A 56 -8.55 -4.11 -10.82
C ALA A 56 -9.14 -3.67 -9.47
N GLY A 57 -10.14 -2.79 -9.47
CA GLY A 57 -10.83 -2.36 -8.25
C GLY A 57 -11.50 -3.52 -7.51
N GLN A 58 -12.18 -4.43 -8.23
CA GLN A 58 -12.78 -5.62 -7.64
C GLN A 58 -11.72 -6.53 -6.99
N ALA A 59 -10.62 -6.80 -7.68
CA ALA A 59 -9.52 -7.61 -7.14
C ALA A 59 -8.90 -6.97 -5.89
N LEU A 60 -8.64 -5.65 -5.91
CA LEU A 60 -8.09 -4.92 -4.76
C LEU A 60 -9.02 -4.94 -3.55
N GLY A 61 -10.33 -4.79 -3.76
CA GLY A 61 -11.32 -4.92 -2.69
C GLY A 61 -11.35 -6.32 -2.09
N GLN A 62 -11.28 -7.37 -2.92
CA GLN A 62 -11.20 -8.76 -2.45
C GLN A 62 -9.94 -9.02 -1.63
N MET A 63 -8.78 -8.54 -2.10
CA MET A 63 -7.52 -8.61 -1.34
C MET A 63 -7.62 -7.90 0.01
N ALA A 64 -8.24 -6.71 0.07
CA ALA A 64 -8.44 -5.98 1.31
C ALA A 64 -9.28 -6.78 2.32
N GLN A 65 -10.37 -7.41 1.86
CA GLN A 65 -11.21 -8.27 2.71
C GLN A 65 -10.45 -9.53 3.15
N ALA A 66 -9.67 -10.15 2.26
CA ALA A 66 -8.88 -11.33 2.60
C ALA A 66 -7.83 -11.00 3.69
N LEU A 67 -7.12 -9.89 3.55
CA LEU A 67 -6.17 -9.41 4.57
C LEU A 67 -6.85 -9.11 5.91
N LYS A 68 -8.05 -8.49 5.89
CA LYS A 68 -8.86 -8.29 7.09
C LYS A 68 -9.19 -9.61 7.76
N THR A 69 -9.70 -10.59 7.00
CA THR A 69 -10.01 -11.93 7.52
C THR A 69 -8.77 -12.64 8.05
N ALA A 70 -7.60 -12.43 7.45
CA ALA A 70 -6.33 -12.96 7.93
C ALA A 70 -5.82 -12.28 9.22
N GLY A 71 -6.46 -11.20 9.67
CA GLY A 71 -6.16 -10.51 10.93
C GLY A 71 -5.44 -9.18 10.78
N ALA A 72 -5.34 -8.61 9.57
CA ALA A 72 -4.83 -7.25 9.39
C ALA A 72 -5.75 -6.23 10.11
N GLN A 73 -5.13 -5.20 10.68
CA GLN A 73 -5.80 -4.13 11.42
C GLN A 73 -5.61 -2.75 10.79
N VAL A 74 -4.66 -2.64 9.87
CA VAL A 74 -4.38 -1.46 9.04
C VAL A 74 -3.86 -1.93 7.70
N LEU A 75 -4.20 -1.23 6.61
CA LEU A 75 -3.84 -1.57 5.25
C LEU A 75 -2.85 -0.57 4.67
N ALA A 76 -1.91 -1.05 3.86
CA ALA A 76 -1.02 -0.26 3.00
C ALA A 76 -0.89 -0.91 1.62
N MET A 77 -0.58 -0.12 0.60
CA MET A 77 -0.45 -0.59 -0.79
C MET A 77 0.69 0.17 -1.51
N PRO A 78 1.83 -0.47 -1.80
CA PRO A 78 2.96 0.19 -2.46
C PRO A 78 2.78 0.28 -3.99
N CYS A 79 1.71 0.94 -4.45
CA CYS A 79 1.43 1.15 -5.88
C CYS A 79 0.69 2.47 -6.13
N ASN A 80 1.33 3.43 -6.81
CA ASN A 80 0.72 4.74 -7.11
C ASN A 80 -0.60 4.63 -7.87
N THR A 81 -0.60 3.95 -9.02
CA THR A 81 -1.76 3.89 -9.93
C THR A 81 -2.97 3.22 -9.29
N ALA A 82 -2.75 2.25 -8.40
CA ALA A 82 -3.83 1.53 -7.74
C ALA A 82 -4.57 2.39 -6.69
N HIS A 83 -4.01 3.54 -6.26
CA HIS A 83 -4.71 4.48 -5.37
C HIS A 83 -5.93 5.12 -6.03
N ALA A 84 -6.04 5.09 -7.37
CA ALA A 84 -7.28 5.46 -8.07
C ALA A 84 -8.48 4.57 -7.68
N HIS A 85 -8.23 3.39 -7.10
CA HIS A 85 -9.23 2.44 -6.62
C HIS A 85 -9.26 2.33 -5.09
N ALA A 86 -8.79 3.36 -4.36
CA ALA A 86 -8.72 3.34 -2.90
C ALA A 86 -10.08 3.07 -2.25
N ASP A 87 -11.19 3.52 -2.84
CA ASP A 87 -12.53 3.29 -2.29
C ASP A 87 -12.89 1.81 -2.21
N ALA A 88 -12.49 1.00 -3.20
CA ALA A 88 -12.69 -0.45 -3.16
C ALA A 88 -11.93 -1.11 -2.01
N ILE A 89 -10.74 -0.59 -1.68
CA ILE A 89 -9.93 -1.05 -0.55
C ILE A 89 -10.58 -0.59 0.77
N ARG A 90 -11.02 0.67 0.85
CA ARG A 90 -11.67 1.27 2.03
C ARG A 90 -12.98 0.58 2.38
N ALA A 91 -13.66 -0.05 1.42
CA ALA A 91 -14.84 -0.88 1.68
C ALA A 91 -14.58 -2.07 2.62
N ALA A 92 -13.32 -2.45 2.87
CA ALA A 92 -12.95 -3.38 3.94
C ALA A 92 -13.15 -2.82 5.36
N SER A 93 -13.39 -1.52 5.51
CA SER A 93 -13.57 -0.85 6.80
C SER A 93 -12.36 -1.01 7.73
N LEU A 94 -11.17 -1.15 7.15
CA LEU A 94 -9.90 -1.01 7.87
C LEU A 94 -9.28 0.36 7.55
N PRO A 95 -8.55 0.97 8.50
CA PRO A 95 -7.73 2.13 8.19
C PRO A 95 -6.79 1.81 7.01
N PHE A 96 -6.80 2.65 5.99
CA PHE A 96 -5.94 2.52 4.81
C PHE A 96 -5.01 3.73 4.73
N ILE A 97 -3.70 3.44 4.78
CA ILE A 97 -2.63 4.44 4.67
C ILE A 97 -2.48 4.82 3.20
N ASP A 98 -2.90 6.04 2.88
CA ASP A 98 -2.85 6.58 1.53
C ASP A 98 -1.46 7.11 1.22
N MET A 99 -0.66 6.34 0.49
CA MET A 99 0.73 6.66 0.18
C MET A 99 0.86 8.01 -0.54
N VAL A 100 -0.11 8.37 -1.40
CA VAL A 100 -0.09 9.64 -2.14
C VAL A 100 -0.34 10.81 -1.21
N ALA A 101 -1.35 10.71 -0.35
CA ALA A 101 -1.66 11.74 0.64
C ALA A 101 -0.53 11.91 1.67
N GLU A 102 0.07 10.82 2.14
CA GLU A 102 1.24 10.86 3.04
C GLU A 102 2.44 11.53 2.37
N THR A 103 2.71 11.21 1.10
CA THR A 103 3.80 11.81 0.33
C THR A 103 3.58 13.31 0.11
N ALA A 104 2.35 13.71 -0.23
CA ALA A 104 1.99 15.12 -0.41
C ALA A 104 2.15 15.90 0.91
N ARG A 105 1.73 15.33 2.04
CA ARG A 105 1.92 15.94 3.36
C ARG A 105 3.40 16.09 3.71
N ALA A 106 4.19 15.06 3.46
CA ALA A 106 5.64 15.10 3.71
C ALA A 106 6.32 16.18 2.86
N ALA A 107 5.96 16.29 1.58
CA ALA A 107 6.49 17.33 0.68
C ALA A 107 6.08 18.74 1.13
N ALA A 108 4.83 18.92 1.57
CA ALA A 108 4.33 20.20 2.08
C ALA A 108 5.01 20.65 3.39
N GLY A 109 5.59 19.71 4.15
CA GLY A 109 6.39 20.00 5.33
C GLY A 109 7.80 20.53 5.04
N THR A 110 8.18 20.67 3.77
CA THR A 110 9.48 21.22 3.34
C THR A 110 9.35 22.67 2.88
N ASP A 111 10.47 23.40 2.78
CA ASP A 111 10.50 24.75 2.20
C ASP A 111 10.41 24.76 0.66
N ALA A 112 10.19 23.61 0.02
CA ALA A 112 10.13 23.50 -1.43
C ALA A 112 8.93 24.28 -1.99
N ARG A 113 9.19 25.17 -2.96
CA ARG A 113 8.15 25.91 -3.69
C ARG A 113 7.63 25.19 -4.93
N ARG A 114 8.38 24.21 -5.44
CA ARG A 114 8.05 23.41 -6.63
C ARG A 114 8.51 21.97 -6.39
N VAL A 115 7.65 21.01 -6.72
CA VAL A 115 7.93 19.57 -6.56
C VAL A 115 7.86 18.92 -7.94
N GLY A 116 8.96 18.28 -8.35
CA GLY A 116 8.99 17.47 -9.57
C GLY A 116 8.38 16.10 -9.32
N VAL A 117 7.53 15.62 -10.23
CA VAL A 117 6.90 14.29 -10.13
C VAL A 117 7.48 13.40 -11.22
N LEU A 118 8.16 12.32 -10.80
CA LEU A 118 8.58 11.23 -11.69
C LEU A 118 7.61 10.06 -11.50
N ALA A 119 6.76 9.84 -12.49
CA ALA A 119 5.76 8.78 -12.47
C ALA A 119 5.69 8.10 -13.85
N THR A 120 5.12 6.90 -13.88
CA THR A 120 4.68 6.29 -15.14
C THR A 120 3.63 7.21 -15.78
N PRO A 121 3.56 7.28 -17.13
CA PRO A 121 2.48 8.01 -17.79
C PRO A 121 1.12 7.54 -17.24
N GLY A 122 0.30 8.50 -16.80
CA GLY A 122 -1.11 8.24 -16.53
C GLY A 122 -1.84 8.09 -17.85
N GLY A 123 -2.77 7.13 -17.93
CA GLY A 123 -3.81 7.13 -18.96
C GLY A 123 -4.84 8.22 -18.67
#